data_AF-A0A1Q8GCV6-F1
#
_entry.id   AF-A0A1Q8GCV6-F1
#
_cell.length_a   1.000
_cell.length_b   1.000
_cell.length_c   1.000
_cell.angle_alpha   90.00
_cell.angle_beta   90.00
_cell.angle_gamma   90.00
#
_symmetry.space_group_name_H-M   'P 1'
#
loop_
_entity.id
_entity.type
_entity.pdbx_description
1 polymer ?
#
loop_
_entity_poly.entity_id
_entity_poly.type
_entity_poly.pdbx_seq_one_letter_code
_entity_poly.pdbx_strand_id
1 'polypeptide(L)' 'MSEFDESNLEQSGSWTHDSDDTHSIAGRARIRAQLQQDIESFLSQGGRIQEVDTAFRSDPSRKVDVGFNNRSL' A
#
# COMPACT_ATOMS: atom_id res chain seq x y z
N MET A 1 -20.83 -4.33 18.05
CA MET A 1 -19.38 -4.08 17.89
C MET A 1 -18.97 -4.89 16.68
N SER A 2 -18.55 -4.25 15.58
CA SER A 2 -18.12 -4.96 14.38
C SER A 2 -16.65 -5.30 14.57
N GLU A 3 -16.34 -6.59 14.67
CA GLU A 3 -14.97 -7.08 14.65
C GLU A 3 -14.29 -6.58 13.38
N PHE A 4 -13.17 -5.88 13.55
CA PHE A 4 -12.31 -5.45 12.46
C PHE A 4 -11.60 -6.70 11.94
N ASP A 5 -11.92 -7.13 10.72
CA ASP A 5 -11.33 -8.32 10.10
C ASP A 5 -9.89 -8.01 9.65
N GLU A 6 -8.95 -8.21 10.57
CA GLU A 6 -7.51 -7.98 10.39
C GLU A 6 -6.87 -8.93 9.35
N SER A 7 -7.59 -9.98 8.93
CA SER A 7 -7.06 -10.99 7.99
C SER A 7 -6.77 -10.43 6.59
N ASN A 8 -7.40 -9.32 6.20
CA ASN A 8 -7.20 -8.68 4.90
C ASN A 8 -6.06 -7.64 4.91
N LEU A 9 -5.49 -7.31 6.08
CA LEU A 9 -4.43 -6.32 6.21
C LEU A 9 -3.02 -6.92 6.09
N GLU A 10 -2.87 -8.23 6.35
CA GLU A 10 -1.56 -8.89 6.29
C GLU A 10 -1.08 -9.20 4.85
N GLN A 11 -1.99 -9.16 3.86
CA GLN A 11 -1.62 -9.47 2.46
C GLN A 11 -1.09 -8.26 1.67
N SER A 12 -1.28 -7.03 2.17
CA SER A 12 -0.80 -5.83 1.47
C SER A 12 0.57 -5.40 2.00
N GLY A 13 1.62 -5.90 1.35
CA GLY A 13 2.92 -5.23 1.37
C GLY A 13 3.85 -5.66 2.49
N SER A 14 4.12 -6.97 2.58
CA SER A 14 5.43 -7.43 3.06
C SER A 14 6.50 -7.02 2.03
N TRP A 15 6.78 -5.71 1.95
CA TRP A 15 8.04 -5.20 1.41
C TRP A 15 9.09 -5.49 2.47
N THR A 16 9.42 -6.77 2.67
CA THR A 16 10.58 -7.18 3.45
C THR A 16 11.82 -6.69 2.71
N HIS A 17 12.14 -5.41 2.91
CA HIS A 17 13.35 -4.74 2.45
C HIS A 17 14.60 -5.23 3.19
N ASP A 18 14.51 -6.39 3.84
CA ASP A 18 15.61 -7.11 4.48
C ASP A 18 16.10 -8.27 3.59
N SER A 19 15.69 -8.30 2.31
CA SER A 19 16.21 -9.29 1.37
C SER A 19 17.59 -8.85 0.86
N ASP A 20 18.61 -9.64 1.20
CA ASP A 20 20.00 -9.59 0.71
C ASP A 20 20.07 -9.41 -0.83
N ASP A 21 19.03 -9.83 -1.55
CA ASP A 21 18.87 -9.65 -2.99
C ASP A 21 18.92 -8.19 -3.45
N THR A 22 18.68 -7.20 -2.59
CA THR A 22 18.79 -5.77 -2.96
C THR A 22 20.23 -5.24 -2.95
N HIS A 23 21.17 -5.94 -2.32
CA HIS A 23 22.56 -5.48 -2.15
C HIS A 23 23.50 -5.89 -3.29
N SER A 24 23.06 -6.78 -4.18
CA SER A 24 23.81 -7.20 -5.37
C SER A 24 23.12 -6.80 -6.67
N ILE A 25 23.91 -6.57 -7.73
CA ILE A 25 23.38 -6.27 -9.07
C ILE A 25 22.51 -7.43 -9.58
N ALA A 26 22.96 -8.66 -9.35
CA ALA A 26 22.24 -9.87 -9.74
C ALA A 26 20.90 -10.01 -9.00
N GLY A 27 20.86 -9.72 -7.69
CA GLY A 27 19.61 -9.77 -6.94
C GLY A 27 18.63 -8.67 -7.36
N ARG A 28 19.10 -7.44 -7.60
CA ARG A 28 18.27 -6.37 -8.18
C ARG A 28 17.70 -6.74 -9.55
N ALA A 29 18.48 -7.45 -10.38
CA ALA A 29 18.01 -7.93 -11.67
C ALA A 29 16.89 -8.98 -11.53
N ARG A 30 17.02 -9.89 -10.55
CA ARG A 30 15.97 -10.88 -10.23
C ARG A 30 14.68 -10.20 -9.78
N ILE A 31 14.77 -9.22 -8.88
CA ILE A 31 13.62 -8.44 -8.41
C ILE A 31 12.95 -7.72 -9.58
N ARG A 32 13.73 -7.11 -10.48
CA ARG A 32 13.18 -6.44 -11.67
C ARG A 32 12.44 -7.41 -12.58
N ALA A 33 13.01 -8.59 -12.83
CA ALA A 33 12.36 -9.59 -13.68
C ALA A 33 11.04 -10.08 -13.08
N GLN A 34 11.01 -10.33 -11.77
CA GLN A 34 9.78 -10.71 -11.06
C GLN A 34 8.73 -9.60 -11.15
N LEU A 35 9.10 -8.37 -10.82
CA LEU A 35 8.17 -7.23 -10.86
C LEU A 35 7.61 -7.01 -12.27
N GLN A 36 8.43 -7.18 -13.31
CA GLN A 36 8.00 -7.09 -14.70
C GLN A 36 6.91 -8.13 -15.01
N GLN A 37 7.13 -9.38 -14.62
CA GLN A 37 6.17 -10.46 -14.81
C GLN A 37 4.85 -10.18 -14.07
N ASP A 38 4.92 -9.68 -12.84
CA ASP A 38 3.74 -9.36 -12.04
C ASP A 38 2.93 -8.21 -12.65
N ILE A 39 3.61 -7.18 -13.16
CA ILE A 39 2.97 -6.07 -13.89
C ILE A 39 2.25 -6.59 -15.13
N GLU A 40 2.92 -7.40 -15.95
CA GLU A 40 2.32 -7.96 -17.17
C GLU A 40 1.09 -8.83 -16.86
N SER A 41 1.19 -9.67 -15.82
CA SER A 41 0.06 -10.48 -15.34
C SER A 41 -1.12 -9.61 -14.92
N PHE A 42 -0.89 -8.58 -14.10
CA PHE A 42 -1.92 -7.66 -13.63
C PHE A 42 -2.62 -6.95 -14.81
N LEU A 43 -1.85 -6.44 -15.77
CA LEU A 43 -2.40 -5.77 -16.95
C LEU A 43 -3.19 -6.73 -17.85
N SER A 44 -2.69 -7.96 -18.04
CA SER A 44 -3.35 -8.98 -18.87
C SER A 44 -4.70 -9.44 -18.31
N GLN A 45 -4.86 -9.39 -17.00
CA GLN A 45 -6.12 -9.72 -16.30
C GLN A 45 -7.13 -8.56 -16.32
N GLY A 46 -6.83 -7.46 -17.02
CA GLY A 46 -7.68 -6.28 -17.08
C GLY A 46 -7.46 -5.28 -15.95
N GLY A 47 -6.42 -5.48 -15.14
CA GLY A 47 -5.94 -4.49 -14.18
C GLY A 47 -5.46 -3.22 -14.88
N ARG A 48 -5.60 -2.08 -14.22
CA ARG A 48 -5.17 -0.77 -14.76
C ARG A 48 -4.31 -0.03 -13.75
N ILE A 49 -3.18 0.50 -14.22
CA ILE A 49 -2.34 1.40 -13.43
C ILE A 49 -2.89 2.80 -13.61
N GLN A 50 -3.21 3.46 -12.50
CA GLN A 50 -3.73 4.83 -12.49
C GLN A 50 -2.78 5.70 -11.70
N GLU A 51 -2.42 6.84 -12.26
CA GLU A 51 -1.73 7.90 -11.54
C GLU A 51 -2.76 8.64 -10.67
N VAL A 52 -2.45 8.78 -9.38
CA VAL A 52 -3.22 9.59 -8.44
C VAL A 52 -2.48 10.90 -8.19
N ASP A 53 -3.22 11.98 -8.05
CA ASP A 53 -2.65 13.29 -7.73
C ASP A 53 -1.82 13.20 -6.44
N THR A 54 -0.66 13.84 -6.41
CA THR A 54 0.19 13.94 -5.22
C THR A 54 -0.51 14.58 -4.01
N ALA A 55 -1.53 15.41 -4.25
CA ALA A 55 -2.38 16.00 -3.23
C ALA A 55 -3.58 15.11 -2.85
N PHE A 56 -3.71 13.92 -3.46
CA PHE A 56 -4.77 12.98 -3.14
C PHE A 56 -4.67 12.58 -1.67
N ARG A 57 -5.63 13.07 -0.89
CA ARG A 57 -5.85 12.64 0.49
C ARG A 57 -7.04 11.71 0.51
N SER A 58 -6.79 10.45 0.86
CA SER A 58 -7.83 9.48 1.20
C SER A 58 -8.43 9.72 2.60
N ASP A 59 -8.28 10.93 3.16
CA ASP A 59 -8.50 11.23 4.59
C ASP A 59 -9.85 10.62 5.01
N PRO A 60 -9.88 9.60 5.90
CA PRO A 60 -11.14 9.10 6.39
C PRO A 60 -11.86 10.26 7.04
N SER A 61 -13.15 10.45 6.71
CA SER A 61 -13.95 11.59 7.14
C SER A 61 -13.74 11.87 8.62
N ARG A 62 -12.96 12.91 8.93
CA ARG A 62 -12.60 13.29 10.29
C ARG A 62 -13.86 13.86 10.94
N LYS A 63 -14.65 13.01 11.61
CA LYS A 63 -15.51 13.50 12.67
C LYS A 63 -14.58 13.92 13.80
N VAL A 64 -14.22 15.20 13.81
CA VAL A 64 -13.69 15.79 15.04
C VAL A 64 -14.83 15.74 16.05
N ASP A 65 -14.63 14.97 17.11
CA ASP A 65 -15.60 14.88 18.19
C ASP A 65 -15.70 16.22 18.92
N VAL A 66 -16.87 16.52 19.48
CA VAL A 66 -17.08 17.74 20.27
C VAL A 66 -16.16 17.63 21.50
N GLY A 67 -15.10 18.44 21.56
CA GLY A 67 -14.10 18.41 22.65
C GLY A 67 -12.63 18.32 22.22
N PHE A 68 -12.31 18.22 20.92
CA PHE A 68 -10.91 18.29 20.46
C PHE A 68 -10.29 19.67 20.80
N ASN A 69 -9.17 19.69 21.53
CA ASN A 69 -8.53 20.88 22.13
C ASN A 69 -9.32 21.58 23.26
N ASN A 70 -10.03 20.84 24.12
CA ASN A 70 -10.64 21.38 25.35
C ASN A 70 -11.53 22.62 25.16
N ARG A 71 -12.12 22.81 23.97
CA ARG A 71 -13.11 23.86 23.76
C ARG A 71 -14.46 23.36 24.27
N SER A 72 -14.75 23.64 25.55
CA SER A 72 -16.09 23.53 26.11
C SER A 72 -16.98 24.63 25.51
N LEU A 73 -18.22 24.27 25.18
CA LEU A 73 -19.39 24.98 25.67
C LEU A 73 -20.37 23.92 26.16
#